data_AF-A0A0R1YP40-F1
#
_entry.id   AF-A0A0R1YP40-F1
#
_cell.length_a   1.000
_cell.length_b   1.000
_cell.length_c   1.000
_cell.angle_alpha   90.00
_cell.angle_beta   90.00
_cell.angle_gamma   90.00
#
_symmetry.space_group_name_H-M   'P 1'
#
loop_
_entity.id
_entity.type
_entity.pdbx_description
1 polymer ?
#
loop_
_entity_poly.entity_id
_entity_poly.type
_entity_poly.pdbx_seq_one_letter_code
_entity_poly.pdbx_strand_id
1 'polypeptide(L)'
;MTMAKRLPRDPKKERAILDAAVKAFGTHGFRASTDEIAAAAGVSKGSVFRYFDNKKKLYAATVRHAMDSLVAVVDLSVWTESDDLISMIIRATKYKTELSHRYPNEFALLTRVYAHDPMVPPKLRDEVFAVFN
;
A
#
# COMPACT_ATOMS: atom_id res chain seq x y z
N MET A 1 -10.42 -4.78 39.66
CA MET A 1 -9.68 -4.02 38.63
C MET A 1 -10.35 -4.27 37.28
N THR A 2 -11.10 -3.30 36.79
CA THR A 2 -11.91 -3.44 35.57
C THR A 2 -10.99 -3.42 34.35
N MET A 3 -10.92 -4.52 33.59
CA MET A 3 -10.27 -4.52 32.29
C MET A 3 -10.99 -3.51 31.39
N ALA A 4 -10.31 -2.43 31.01
CA ALA A 4 -10.82 -1.48 30.04
C ALA A 4 -11.10 -2.23 28.72
N LYS A 5 -12.38 -2.42 28.41
CA LYS A 5 -12.86 -3.03 27.17
C LYS A 5 -12.26 -2.24 26.01
N ARG A 6 -11.27 -2.81 25.31
CA ARG A 6 -10.68 -2.20 24.11
C ARG A 6 -11.82 -1.87 23.15
N LEU A 7 -12.07 -0.58 22.94
CA LEU A 7 -13.05 -0.12 21.97
C LEU A 7 -12.72 -0.74 20.59
N PRO A 8 -13.73 -1.20 19.83
CA PRO A 8 -13.52 -1.78 18.50
C PRO A 8 -12.72 -0.83 17.60
N ARG A 9 -11.91 -1.39 16.70
CA ARG A 9 -11.23 -0.61 15.66
C ARG A 9 -12.29 0.01 14.74
N ASP A 10 -12.16 1.30 14.48
CA ASP A 10 -13.04 2.03 13.55
C ASP A 10 -12.49 1.82 12.12
N PRO A 11 -13.21 1.14 11.23
CA PRO A 11 -12.73 0.86 9.88
C PRO A 11 -12.44 2.12 9.07
N LYS A 12 -13.18 3.23 9.33
CA LYS A 12 -12.94 4.50 8.63
C LYS A 12 -11.60 5.11 9.02
N LYS A 13 -11.23 5.02 10.30
CA LYS A 13 -9.92 5.49 10.78
C LYS A 13 -8.78 4.60 10.29
N GLU A 14 -9.00 3.29 10.28
CA GLU A 14 -8.02 2.35 9.72
C GLU A 14 -7.75 2.66 8.25
N ARG A 15 -8.81 2.84 7.45
CA ARG A 15 -8.72 3.25 6.04
C ARG A 15 -7.98 4.57 5.87
N ALA A 16 -8.32 5.60 6.65
CA ALA A 16 -7.67 6.90 6.58
C ALA A 16 -6.16 6.82 6.89
N ILE A 17 -5.76 6.01 7.88
CA ILE A 17 -4.34 5.79 8.21
C ILE A 17 -3.63 5.09 7.05
N LEU A 18 -4.23 4.05 6.48
CA LEU A 18 -3.64 3.31 5.36
C LEU A 18 -3.50 4.19 4.12
N ASP A 19 -4.53 4.93 3.74
CA ASP A 19 -4.48 5.82 2.57
C ASP A 19 -3.41 6.93 2.74
N ALA A 20 -3.30 7.52 3.94
CA ALA A 20 -2.23 8.46 4.25
C ALA A 20 -0.84 7.80 4.20
N ALA A 21 -0.72 6.56 4.69
CA ALA A 21 0.52 5.81 4.69
C ALA A 21 0.94 5.40 3.27
N VAL A 22 0.00 5.05 2.37
CA VAL A 22 0.31 4.71 0.97
C VAL A 22 1.04 5.88 0.31
N LYS A 23 0.49 7.10 0.46
CA LYS A 23 1.14 8.32 -0.04
C LYS A 23 2.51 8.54 0.60
N ALA A 24 2.60 8.51 1.94
CA ALA A 24 3.83 8.83 2.65
C ALA A 24 4.97 7.84 2.36
N PHE A 25 4.69 6.53 2.36
CA PHE A 25 5.66 5.50 2.02
C PHE A 25 5.96 5.44 0.52
N GLY A 26 4.99 5.74 -0.34
CA GLY A 26 5.21 5.89 -1.79
C GLY A 26 6.21 7.01 -2.11
N THR A 27 6.15 8.13 -1.38
CA THR A 27 7.07 9.26 -1.57
C THR A 27 8.44 9.02 -0.92
N HIS A 28 8.47 8.60 0.34
CA HIS A 28 9.69 8.60 1.16
C HIS A 28 10.26 7.21 1.45
N GLY A 29 9.67 6.15 0.90
CA GLY A 29 10.01 4.78 1.25
C GLY A 29 9.84 4.51 2.75
N PHE A 30 10.57 3.53 3.28
CA PHE A 30 10.51 3.18 4.71
C PHE A 30 10.94 4.33 5.66
N ARG A 31 11.50 5.43 5.15
CA ARG A 31 11.90 6.60 5.94
C ARG A 31 10.73 7.53 6.31
N ALA A 32 9.55 7.37 5.70
CA ALA A 32 8.39 8.22 5.95
C ALA A 32 8.05 8.41 7.44
N SER A 33 7.66 9.62 7.85
CA SER A 33 7.36 9.91 9.25
C SER A 33 5.98 9.35 9.66
N THR A 34 5.93 8.60 10.77
CA THR A 34 4.64 8.17 11.35
C THR A 34 3.84 9.34 11.92
N ASP A 35 4.50 10.46 12.23
CA ASP A 35 3.83 11.67 12.71
C ASP A 35 3.11 12.39 11.58
N GLU A 36 3.76 12.50 10.41
CA GLU A 36 3.14 13.04 9.20
C GLU A 36 1.98 12.17 8.71
N ILE A 37 2.12 10.83 8.78
CA ILE A 37 1.03 9.90 8.46
C ILE A 37 -0.16 10.12 9.39
N ALA A 38 0.09 10.22 10.71
CA ALA A 38 -0.98 10.44 11.69
C ALA A 38 -1.70 11.78 11.44
N ALA A 39 -0.92 12.85 11.20
CA ALA A 39 -1.46 14.17 10.90
C ALA A 39 -2.31 14.17 9.62
N ALA A 40 -1.82 13.57 8.53
CA ALA A 40 -2.55 13.46 7.27
C ALA A 40 -3.83 12.62 7.38
N ALA A 41 -3.83 11.60 8.25
CA ALA A 41 -5.01 10.78 8.54
C ALA A 41 -5.99 11.41 9.55
N GLY A 42 -5.68 12.59 10.11
CA GLY A 42 -6.51 13.25 11.11
C GLY A 42 -6.59 12.49 12.44
N VAL A 43 -5.54 11.76 12.81
CA VAL A 43 -5.46 10.97 14.05
C VAL A 43 -4.20 11.28 14.85
N SER A 44 -4.16 10.86 16.12
CA SER A 44 -2.92 10.96 16.91
C SER A 44 -1.92 9.86 16.54
N LYS A 45 -0.61 10.11 16.74
CA LYS A 45 0.44 9.08 16.61
C LYS A 45 0.15 7.84 17.45
N GLY A 46 -0.34 8.04 18.68
CA GLY A 46 -0.77 6.95 19.56
C GLY A 46 -1.92 6.13 18.97
N SER A 47 -2.82 6.76 18.20
CA SER A 47 -3.84 6.03 17.46
C SER A 47 -3.20 5.14 16.40
N VAL A 48 -2.28 5.64 15.57
CA VAL A 48 -1.58 4.82 14.55
C VAL A 48 -0.96 3.56 15.18
N PHE A 49 -0.22 3.70 16.28
CA PHE A 49 0.38 2.55 16.96
C PHE A 49 -0.65 1.67 17.69
N ARG A 50 -1.83 2.17 18.04
CA ARG A 50 -2.93 1.32 18.53
C ARG A 50 -3.50 0.41 17.44
N TYR A 51 -3.52 0.86 16.19
CA TYR A 51 -4.00 0.06 15.05
C TYR A 51 -2.93 -0.93 14.56
N PHE A 52 -1.68 -0.49 14.47
CA PHE A 52 -0.63 -1.25 13.77
C PHE A 52 0.55 -1.67 14.66
N ASP A 53 0.55 -1.38 15.95
CA ASP A 53 1.62 -1.62 16.95
C ASP A 53 2.94 -0.87 16.69
N ASN A 54 3.49 -0.96 15.48
CA ASN A 54 4.76 -0.36 15.11
C ASN A 54 4.82 -0.02 13.61
N LYS A 55 5.87 0.70 13.21
CA LYS A 55 6.06 1.16 11.82
C LYS A 55 6.22 0.01 10.81
N LYS A 56 6.81 -1.12 11.20
CA LYS A 56 7.00 -2.28 10.30
C LYS A 56 5.66 -2.91 9.94
N LYS A 57 4.80 -3.13 10.95
CA LYS A 57 3.45 -3.64 10.75
C LYS A 57 2.54 -2.65 10.00
N LEU A 58 2.67 -1.35 10.26
CA LEU A 58 2.00 -0.32 9.46
C LEU A 58 2.44 -0.40 7.99
N TYR A 59 3.75 -0.48 7.73
CA TYR A 59 4.30 -0.60 6.38
C TYR A 59 3.77 -1.86 5.67
N ALA A 60 3.82 -3.03 6.30
CA ALA A 60 3.30 -4.27 5.73
C ALA A 60 1.80 -4.19 5.42
N ALA A 61 0.99 -3.67 6.35
CA ALA A 61 -0.43 -3.45 6.13
C ALA A 61 -0.69 -2.46 4.99
N THR A 62 0.14 -1.42 4.86
CA THR A 62 0.02 -0.42 3.79
C THR A 62 0.34 -1.01 2.41
N VAL A 63 1.37 -1.85 2.32
CA VAL A 63 1.71 -2.54 1.05
C VAL A 63 0.56 -3.46 0.62
N ARG A 64 0.02 -4.25 1.55
CA ARG A 64 -1.15 -5.11 1.27
C ARG A 64 -2.35 -4.29 0.82
N HIS A 65 -2.65 -3.21 1.54
CA HIS A 65 -3.72 -2.29 1.21
C HIS A 65 -3.61 -1.66 -0.19
N ALA A 66 -2.39 -1.26 -0.57
CA ALA A 66 -2.12 -0.74 -1.90
C ALA A 66 -2.35 -1.80 -2.99
N MET A 67 -1.91 -3.05 -2.75
CA MET A 67 -2.17 -4.16 -3.66
C MET A 67 -3.65 -4.46 -3.78
N ASP A 68 -4.36 -4.60 -2.66
CA ASP A 68 -5.80 -4.88 -2.65
C ASP A 68 -6.60 -3.79 -3.40
N SER A 69 -6.18 -2.52 -3.26
CA SER A 69 -6.79 -1.40 -3.98
C SER A 69 -6.60 -1.49 -5.49
N LEU A 70 -5.45 -2.00 -5.98
CA LEU A 70 -5.23 -2.24 -7.40
C LEU A 70 -5.97 -3.49 -7.89
N VAL A 71 -5.87 -4.61 -7.17
CA VAL A 71 -6.55 -5.87 -7.52
C VAL A 71 -8.06 -5.67 -7.65
N ALA A 72 -8.66 -4.82 -6.82
CA ALA A 72 -10.09 -4.51 -6.89
C ALA A 72 -10.54 -3.81 -8.19
N VAL A 73 -9.61 -3.25 -8.97
CA VAL A 73 -9.91 -2.45 -10.18
C VAL A 73 -9.18 -2.94 -11.44
N VAL A 74 -8.24 -3.87 -11.30
CA VAL A 74 -7.49 -4.43 -12.43
C VAL A 74 -8.42 -5.30 -13.29
N ASP A 75 -8.40 -5.02 -14.58
CA ASP A 75 -9.05 -5.83 -15.60
C ASP A 75 -8.03 -6.74 -16.27
N LEU A 76 -8.06 -8.03 -15.92
CA LEU A 76 -7.11 -9.00 -16.43
C LEU A 76 -7.35 -9.36 -17.91
N SER A 77 -8.51 -9.04 -18.48
CA SER A 77 -8.83 -9.31 -19.89
C SER A 77 -7.87 -8.60 -20.85
N VAL A 78 -7.26 -7.49 -20.39
CA VAL A 78 -6.27 -6.71 -21.14
C VAL A 78 -5.06 -7.54 -21.58
N TRP A 79 -4.71 -8.59 -20.83
CA TRP A 79 -3.59 -9.49 -21.14
C TRP A 79 -4.02 -10.79 -21.82
N THR A 80 -5.29 -11.19 -21.74
CA THR A 80 -5.76 -12.49 -22.24
C THR A 80 -6.54 -12.39 -23.55
N GLU A 81 -7.15 -11.25 -23.86
CA GLU A 81 -7.94 -11.05 -25.06
C GLU A 81 -7.13 -10.33 -26.14
N SER A 82 -6.18 -11.00 -26.78
CA SER A 82 -5.41 -10.41 -27.89
C SER A 82 -4.97 -11.47 -28.90
N ASP A 83 -5.02 -11.11 -30.18
CA ASP A 83 -4.68 -12.02 -31.28
C ASP A 83 -3.16 -12.24 -31.41
N ASP A 84 -2.36 -11.26 -30.99
CA ASP A 84 -0.90 -11.29 -31.08
C ASP A 84 -0.20 -10.55 -29.92
N LEU A 85 1.07 -10.87 -29.73
CA LEU A 85 1.91 -10.35 -28.65
C LEU A 85 2.08 -8.82 -28.70
N ILE A 86 2.21 -8.24 -29.89
CA ILE A 86 2.42 -6.79 -30.04
C ILE A 86 1.15 -6.04 -29.62
N SER A 87 -0.01 -6.48 -30.10
CA SER A 87 -1.31 -5.92 -29.73
C SER A 87 -1.57 -6.02 -28.23
N MET A 88 -1.26 -7.18 -27.63
CA MET A 88 -1.35 -7.40 -26.18
C MET A 88 -0.45 -6.41 -25.42
N ILE A 89 0.82 -6.26 -25.82
CA ILE A 89 1.76 -5.33 -25.16
C ILE A 89 1.27 -3.89 -25.26
N ILE A 90 0.78 -3.45 -26.43
CA ILE A 90 0.27 -2.09 -26.61
C ILE A 90 -0.95 -1.85 -25.69
N ARG A 91 -1.91 -2.78 -25.65
CA ARG A 91 -3.08 -2.68 -24.78
C ARG A 91 -2.71 -2.66 -23.30
N ALA A 92 -1.91 -3.64 -22.87
CA ALA A 92 -1.43 -3.74 -21.50
C ALA A 92 -0.65 -2.50 -21.06
N THR A 93 0.19 -1.94 -21.94
CA THR A 93 0.96 -0.74 -21.64
C THR A 93 0.05 0.48 -21.47
N LYS A 94 -0.89 0.71 -22.40
CA LYS A 94 -1.86 1.82 -22.28
C LYS A 94 -2.68 1.71 -21.00
N TYR A 95 -3.22 0.53 -20.74
CA TYR A 95 -4.00 0.26 -19.53
C TYR A 95 -3.19 0.48 -18.25
N LYS A 96 -1.96 -0.03 -18.21
CA LYS A 96 -1.05 0.16 -17.08
C LYS A 96 -0.72 1.64 -16.87
N THR A 97 -0.47 2.39 -17.93
CA THR A 97 -0.22 3.83 -17.87
C THR A 97 -1.43 4.57 -17.29
N GLU A 98 -2.64 4.30 -17.78
CA GLU A 98 -3.87 4.90 -17.25
C GLU A 98 -4.08 4.57 -15.77
N LEU A 99 -3.86 3.31 -15.39
CA LEU A 99 -3.99 2.87 -14.01
C LEU A 99 -2.97 3.53 -13.09
N SER A 100 -1.72 3.69 -13.55
CA SER A 100 -0.68 4.40 -12.79
C SER A 100 -0.99 5.89 -12.59
N HIS A 101 -1.67 6.53 -13.54
CA HIS A 101 -2.11 7.91 -13.38
C HIS A 101 -3.28 8.04 -12.39
N ARG A 102 -4.15 7.03 -12.33
CA ARG A 102 -5.29 7.01 -11.40
C ARG A 102 -4.89 6.65 -9.97
N TYR A 103 -3.90 5.76 -9.82
CA TYR A 103 -3.41 5.25 -8.52
C TYR A 103 -1.91 5.51 -8.34
N PRO A 104 -1.46 6.78 -8.40
CA PRO A 104 -0.04 7.09 -8.44
C PRO A 104 0.69 6.70 -7.15
N ASN A 105 0.03 6.77 -6.00
CA ASN A 105 0.66 6.48 -4.71
C ASN A 105 0.84 4.97 -4.50
N GLU A 106 -0.15 4.17 -4.89
CA GLU A 106 -0.12 2.71 -4.85
C GLU A 106 0.98 2.18 -5.76
N PHE A 107 1.04 2.67 -7.01
CA PHE A 107 2.11 2.31 -7.94
C PHE A 107 3.49 2.74 -7.45
N ALA A 108 3.62 3.94 -6.89
CA ALA A 108 4.88 4.41 -6.33
C ALA A 108 5.36 3.51 -5.17
N LEU A 109 4.47 3.14 -4.25
CA LEU A 109 4.79 2.25 -3.14
C LEU A 109 5.17 0.85 -3.64
N LEU A 110 4.32 0.24 -4.47
CA LEU A 110 4.54 -1.14 -4.95
C LEU A 110 5.79 -1.25 -5.82
N THR A 111 6.07 -0.25 -6.66
CA THR A 111 7.31 -0.22 -7.47
C THR A 111 8.55 -0.19 -6.58
N ARG A 112 8.53 0.55 -5.45
CA ARG A 112 9.64 0.56 -4.49
C ARG A 112 9.83 -0.78 -3.79
N VAL A 113 8.73 -1.43 -3.41
CA VAL A 113 8.79 -2.77 -2.80
C VAL A 113 9.38 -3.77 -3.79
N TYR A 114 8.90 -3.76 -5.04
CA TYR A 114 9.39 -4.63 -6.11
C TYR A 114 10.88 -4.36 -6.42
N ALA A 115 11.30 -3.10 -6.39
CA ALA A 115 12.70 -2.71 -6.55
C ALA A 115 13.61 -3.04 -5.35
N HIS A 116 13.09 -3.75 -4.33
CA HIS A 116 13.83 -4.18 -3.14
C HIS A 116 14.56 -3.03 -2.42
N ASP A 117 13.83 -1.95 -2.08
CA ASP A 117 14.38 -0.80 -1.35
C ASP A 117 15.30 -1.25 -0.19
N PRO A 118 16.61 -0.90 -0.22
CA PRO A 118 17.58 -1.39 0.74
C PRO A 118 17.33 -0.88 2.16
N MET A 119 16.54 0.18 2.33
CA MET A 119 16.16 0.73 3.63
C MET A 119 15.10 -0.10 4.36
N VAL A 120 14.41 -1.00 3.65
CA VAL A 120 13.47 -1.93 4.26
C VAL A 120 14.25 -3.09 4.91
N PRO A 121 14.04 -3.37 6.21
CA PRO A 121 14.70 -4.49 6.90
C PRO A 121 14.50 -5.82 6.15
N PRO A 122 15.53 -6.70 6.03
CA PRO A 122 15.46 -7.90 5.18
C PRO A 122 14.21 -8.77 5.40
N LYS A 123 13.94 -9.17 6.64
CA LYS A 123 12.74 -9.97 6.97
C LYS A 123 11.42 -9.31 6.55
N LEU A 124 11.33 -7.98 6.70
CA LEU A 124 10.14 -7.23 6.30
C LEU A 124 10.04 -7.15 4.78
N ARG A 125 11.17 -7.03 4.08
CA ARG A 125 11.23 -7.00 2.62
C ARG A 125 10.67 -8.29 2.04
N ASP A 126 11.07 -9.44 2.57
CA ASP A 126 10.56 -10.74 2.14
C ASP A 126 9.05 -10.85 2.39
N GLU A 127 8.58 -10.43 3.58
CA GLU A 127 7.17 -10.40 3.94
C GLU A 127 6.33 -9.54 2.98
N VAL A 128 6.78 -8.32 2.66
CA VAL A 128 6.01 -7.43 1.78
C VAL A 128 6.12 -7.80 0.31
N PHE A 129 7.22 -8.42 -0.11
CA PHE A 129 7.38 -8.90 -1.47
C PHE A 129 6.47 -10.11 -1.76
N ALA A 130 6.12 -10.90 -0.74
CA ALA A 130 5.17 -12.00 -0.88
C ALA A 130 3.75 -11.54 -1.28
N VAL A 131 3.42 -10.25 -1.21
CA VAL A 131 2.14 -9.69 -1.68
C VAL A 131 1.99 -9.75 -3.21
N PHE A 132 3.08 -9.93 -3.95
CA PHE A 132 3.06 -10.04 -5.41
C PHE A 132 2.87 -11.49 -5.92
N ASN A 133 2.84 -12.47 -5.02
CA ASN A 133 2.67 -13.90 -5.33
C ASN A 133 1.27 -14.37 -4.94
#